data_AF-A0A0H5E632-F1
#
_entry.id   AF-A0A0H5E632-F1
#
_cell.length_a   1.000
_cell.length_b   1.000
_cell.length_c   1.000
_cell.angle_alpha   90.00
_cell.angle_beta   90.00
_cell.angle_gamma   90.00
#
_symmetry.space_group_name_H-M   'P 1'
#
loop_
_entity.id
_entity.type
_entity.pdbx_description
1 polymer ?
#
loop_
_entity_poly.entity_id
_entity_poly.type
_entity_poly.pdbx_seq_one_letter_code
_entity_poly.pdbx_strand_id
1 'polypeptide(L)'
;MIPEKPLFSYIPKESQNLRYLRFGALSDMFSPLKQNPSLRALASQTTRSTGATMLPFKLRFLSIIQLCIGFTLLLWMLLSPTLGKTYDDKKKLLLIESALGDTQGAAFKLANDKEKQILERNQILSLSLTSDEKETLTALKRALVERQEQRTLGTLFHETATAFFANPYTLLYVLFSITVPLMILLRKQAAAGALLFLPLTAALFAYDNLLFSPVKQKTEEERLFPEESDLKETFLEVMGGESTSFSLPLALDLWMIQKHLNVAPSSDPEIFSLQKEEANYRFLTLRALSQKNYLLSVKPVERMDKATLSLYFFWNVFFAVTCYRLIRKKSPVIQMDKTTVP
;
A
#
# COMPACT_ATOMS: atom_id res chain seq x y z
N MET A 1 7.33 -9.02 -31.64
CA MET A 1 8.20 -8.41 -30.63
C MET A 1 8.43 -6.95 -31.02
N ILE A 2 7.79 -6.04 -30.31
CA ILE A 2 7.84 -4.59 -30.52
C ILE A 2 8.19 -4.00 -29.15
N PRO A 3 9.14 -3.05 -29.04
CA PRO A 3 9.65 -2.61 -27.75
C PRO A 3 8.62 -1.72 -27.03
N GLU A 4 8.32 -2.08 -25.79
CA GLU A 4 7.60 -1.22 -24.85
C GLU A 4 8.43 0.05 -24.58
N LYS A 5 7.93 1.20 -25.02
CA LYS A 5 8.41 2.49 -24.51
C LYS A 5 7.64 2.78 -23.20
N PRO A 6 8.32 3.07 -22.08
CA PRO A 6 7.65 3.42 -20.84
C PRO A 6 6.91 4.77 -20.96
N LEU A 7 5.67 4.77 -20.50
CA LEU A 7 4.68 5.86 -20.47
C LEU A 7 5.02 7.03 -19.52
N PHE A 8 6.31 7.28 -19.24
CA PHE A 8 6.76 8.37 -18.38
C PHE A 8 7.70 9.32 -19.14
N SER A 9 7.15 10.07 -20.10
CA SER A 9 7.87 11.19 -20.70
C SER A 9 6.95 12.39 -20.93
N TYR A 10 6.35 12.91 -19.86
CA TYR A 10 5.87 14.29 -19.85
C TYR A 10 5.87 14.82 -18.41
N ILE A 11 7.07 15.19 -17.93
CA ILE A 11 7.21 16.07 -16.76
C ILE A 11 7.33 17.49 -17.32
N PRO A 12 6.41 18.41 -16.99
CA PRO A 12 6.50 19.79 -17.44
C PRO A 12 7.80 20.45 -16.93
N LYS A 13 8.45 21.21 -17.81
CA LYS A 13 9.75 21.90 -17.57
C LYS A 13 9.70 22.98 -16.47
N GLU A 14 8.58 23.21 -15.80
CA GLU A 14 8.44 24.21 -14.73
C GLU A 14 8.87 23.75 -13.33
N SER A 15 9.22 22.48 -13.13
CA SER A 15 9.63 21.98 -11.81
C SER A 15 11.12 22.19 -11.46
N GLN A 16 11.88 22.92 -12.27
CA GLN A 16 13.31 23.18 -12.00
C GLN A 16 13.58 24.33 -10.99
N ASN A 17 12.57 25.11 -10.61
CA ASN A 17 12.75 26.25 -9.69
C ASN A 17 12.58 25.92 -8.19
N LEU A 18 12.36 24.66 -7.80
CA LEU A 18 12.25 24.26 -6.38
C LEU A 18 13.59 23.80 -5.75
N ARG A 19 14.74 24.04 -6.40
CA ARG A 19 16.07 23.67 -5.86
C ARG A 19 16.65 24.64 -4.82
N TYR A 20 15.91 25.65 -4.39
CA TYR A 20 16.39 26.62 -3.39
C TYR A 20 15.43 26.86 -2.22
N LEU A 21 14.78 25.82 -1.70
CA LEU A 21 14.43 25.83 -0.27
C LEU A 21 15.67 25.42 0.53
N ARG A 22 16.62 26.35 0.64
CA ARG A 22 17.71 26.26 1.61
C ARG A 22 17.08 26.07 2.99
N PHE A 23 17.57 25.07 3.73
CA PHE A 23 17.40 24.88 5.18
C PHE A 23 17.88 26.07 6.05
N GLY A 24 18.04 27.28 5.48
CA GLY A 24 18.46 28.49 6.18
C GLY A 24 17.44 28.95 7.21
N ALA A 25 16.14 28.79 6.95
CA ALA A 25 15.09 29.24 7.87
C ALA A 25 15.10 28.49 9.22
N LEU A 26 15.47 27.20 9.24
CA LEU A 26 15.65 26.45 10.48
C LEU A 26 16.99 26.76 11.17
N SER A 27 18.03 27.09 10.41
CA SER A 27 19.32 27.58 10.95
C SER A 27 19.15 28.88 11.73
N ASP A 28 18.29 29.78 11.23
CA ASP A 28 18.12 31.11 11.79
C ASP A 28 17.18 31.14 13.01
N MET A 29 16.27 30.16 13.14
CA MET A 29 15.47 29.93 14.35
C MET A 29 16.32 29.57 15.59
N PHE A 30 17.54 29.06 15.41
CA PHE A 30 18.48 28.78 16.51
C PHE A 30 19.54 29.88 16.71
N SER A 31 19.46 31.00 15.97
CA SER A 31 20.36 32.14 16.13
C SER A 31 20.32 32.79 17.54
N PRO A 32 19.20 32.90 18.27
CA PRO A 32 19.22 33.49 19.61
C PRO A 32 19.89 32.59 20.66
N LEU A 33 19.98 31.27 20.42
CA LEU A 33 20.72 30.33 21.29
C LEU A 33 22.25 30.45 21.12
N LYS A 34 22.74 31.04 20.01
CA LYS A 34 24.17 31.26 19.78
C LYS A 34 24.74 32.44 20.56
N GLN A 35 23.91 33.34 21.10
CA GLN A 35 24.38 34.56 21.76
C GLN A 35 24.57 34.43 23.28
N ASN A 36 24.13 33.33 23.90
CA ASN A 36 24.26 33.16 25.34
C ASN A 36 25.64 32.55 25.69
N PRO A 37 26.56 33.30 26.34
CA PRO A 37 27.91 32.83 26.62
C PRO A 37 27.94 31.65 27.60
N SER A 38 26.92 31.53 28.47
CA SER A 38 26.73 30.39 29.37
C SER A 38 26.42 29.09 28.62
N LEU A 39 25.62 29.14 27.55
CA LEU A 39 25.35 28.00 26.68
C LEU A 39 26.55 27.65 25.79
N ARG A 40 27.39 28.61 25.41
CA ARG A 40 28.68 28.32 24.74
C ARG A 40 29.68 27.66 25.67
N ALA A 41 29.76 28.07 26.94
CA ALA A 41 30.59 27.40 27.94
C ALA A 41 30.15 25.95 28.16
N LEU A 42 28.84 25.70 28.23
CA LEU A 42 28.28 24.34 28.28
C LEU A 42 28.56 23.54 27.00
N ALA A 43 28.36 24.14 25.83
CA ALA A 43 28.61 23.50 24.53
C ALA A 43 30.09 23.19 24.29
N SER A 44 30.99 24.08 24.72
CA SER A 44 32.45 23.95 24.61
C SER A 44 33.04 22.94 25.61
N GLN A 45 32.41 22.74 26.77
CA GLN A 45 32.75 21.62 27.66
C GLN A 45 32.29 20.27 27.08
N THR A 46 31.15 20.21 26.39
CA THR A 46 30.75 18.97 25.68
C THR A 46 31.63 18.64 24.47
N THR A 47 32.24 19.61 23.80
CA THR A 47 33.07 19.34 22.60
C THR A 47 34.52 19.00 22.91
N ARG A 48 35.06 19.34 24.09
CA ARG A 48 36.47 19.05 24.45
C ARG A 48 36.73 17.63 25.00
N SER A 49 35.70 16.88 25.38
CA SER A 49 35.82 15.48 25.84
C SER A 49 35.56 14.46 24.73
N THR A 50 34.93 14.85 23.63
CA THR A 50 34.65 13.95 22.51
C THR A 50 35.76 14.01 21.47
N GLY A 51 36.87 13.32 21.72
CA GLY A 51 37.55 12.64 20.62
C GLY A 51 36.45 11.89 19.86
N ALA A 52 36.20 12.27 18.61
CA ALA A 52 35.01 11.92 17.84
C ALA A 52 34.97 10.41 17.55
N THR A 53 34.70 9.60 18.58
CA THR A 53 34.54 8.18 18.46
C THR A 53 33.26 7.98 17.68
N MET A 54 33.41 7.76 16.37
CA MET A 54 32.29 7.44 15.51
C MET A 54 31.47 6.30 16.12
N LEU A 55 30.14 6.40 16.06
CA LEU A 55 29.27 5.29 16.44
C LEU A 55 29.74 4.01 15.73
N PRO A 56 29.70 2.83 16.37
CA PRO A 56 30.03 1.57 15.70
C PRO A 56 29.28 1.47 14.37
N PHE A 57 29.96 1.03 13.31
CA PHE A 57 29.36 0.94 11.98
C PHE A 57 28.05 0.15 12.01
N LYS A 58 28.03 -1.00 12.69
CA LYS A 58 26.84 -1.84 12.86
C LYS A 58 25.66 -1.10 13.51
N LEU A 59 25.92 -0.28 14.53
CA LEU A 59 24.87 0.48 15.21
C LEU A 59 24.30 1.58 14.31
N ARG A 60 25.16 2.29 13.57
CA ARG A 60 24.74 3.29 12.58
C ARG A 60 23.90 2.65 11.47
N PHE A 61 24.41 1.57 10.89
CA PHE A 61 23.76 0.87 9.78
C PHE A 61 22.37 0.36 10.16
N LEU A 62 22.24 -0.34 11.30
CA LEU A 62 20.95 -0.82 11.79
C LEU A 62 19.98 0.33 12.07
N SER A 63 20.46 1.42 12.68
CA SER A 63 19.62 2.59 12.96
C SER A 63 19.11 3.24 11.68
N ILE A 64 19.96 3.34 10.64
CA ILE A 64 19.56 3.86 9.33
C ILE A 64 18.52 2.95 8.68
N ILE A 65 18.69 1.63 8.71
CA ILE A 65 17.69 0.70 8.17
C ILE A 65 16.35 0.86 8.89
N GLN A 66 16.33 0.87 10.22
CA GLN A 66 15.10 1.06 11.00
C GLN A 66 14.43 2.40 10.68
N LEU A 67 15.23 3.45 10.52
CA LEU A 67 14.75 4.77 10.15
C LEU A 67 14.12 4.75 8.75
N CYS A 68 14.74 4.08 7.78
CA CYS A 68 14.17 3.88 6.45
C CYS A 68 12.84 3.14 6.51
N ILE A 69 12.75 2.05 7.27
CA ILE A 69 11.48 1.31 7.46
C ILE A 69 10.41 2.23 8.06
N GLY A 70 10.74 2.96 9.13
CA GLY A 70 9.83 3.90 9.78
C GLY A 70 9.33 4.99 8.84
N PHE A 71 10.22 5.61 8.05
CA PHE A 71 9.84 6.63 7.06
C PHE A 71 9.04 6.07 5.90
N THR A 72 9.38 4.89 5.39
CA THR A 72 8.60 4.24 4.33
C THR A 72 7.18 3.98 4.80
N LEU A 73 7.00 3.48 6.03
CA LEU A 73 5.68 3.28 6.61
C LEU A 73 4.94 4.61 6.85
N LEU A 74 5.62 5.65 7.33
CA LEU A 74 5.01 6.97 7.49
C LEU A 74 4.53 7.52 6.15
N LEU A 75 5.36 7.47 5.11
CA LEU A 75 4.98 7.90 3.77
C LEU A 75 3.83 7.06 3.21
N TRP A 76 3.85 5.75 3.42
CA TRP A 76 2.75 4.87 3.03
C TRP A 76 1.45 5.25 3.73
N MET A 77 1.48 5.52 5.05
CA MET A 77 0.30 5.95 5.81
C MET A 77 -0.25 7.31 5.34
N LEU A 78 0.62 8.23 4.93
CA LEU A 78 0.21 9.55 4.43
C LEU A 78 -0.29 9.49 2.97
N LEU A 79 0.30 8.65 2.13
CA LEU A 79 0.00 8.58 0.69
C LEU A 79 -1.11 7.58 0.35
N SER A 80 -1.25 6.49 1.11
CA SER A 80 -2.24 5.44 0.81
C SER A 80 -3.69 5.95 0.82
N PRO A 81 -4.13 6.78 1.79
CA PRO A 81 -5.50 7.31 1.80
C PRO A 81 -5.80 8.23 0.61
N THR A 82 -4.77 8.91 0.09
CA THR A 82 -4.94 9.90 -0.99
C THR A 82 -4.81 9.25 -2.37
N LEU A 83 -3.64 8.68 -2.67
CA LEU A 83 -3.34 8.08 -3.97
C LEU A 83 -4.03 6.74 -4.15
N GLY A 84 -4.00 5.88 -3.12
CA GLY A 84 -4.59 4.54 -3.18
C GLY A 84 -6.09 4.61 -3.42
N LYS A 85 -6.80 5.48 -2.68
CA LYS A 85 -8.24 5.64 -2.83
C LYS A 85 -8.64 6.28 -4.16
N THR A 86 -7.84 7.22 -4.67
CA THR A 86 -8.08 7.84 -5.99
C THR A 86 -7.87 6.83 -7.11
N TYR A 87 -6.82 6.02 -7.00
CA TYR A 87 -6.58 4.92 -7.91
C TYR A 87 -7.71 3.88 -7.89
N ASP A 88 -8.16 3.46 -6.70
CA ASP A 88 -9.24 2.49 -6.54
C ASP A 88 -10.56 3.00 -7.12
N ASP A 89 -10.92 4.25 -6.86
CA ASP A 89 -12.14 4.85 -7.42
C ASP A 89 -12.06 4.98 -8.94
N LYS A 90 -10.90 5.38 -9.48
CA LYS A 90 -10.68 5.45 -10.93
C LYS A 90 -10.75 4.07 -11.58
N LYS A 91 -10.13 3.05 -10.98
CA LYS A 91 -10.19 1.66 -11.45
C LYS A 91 -11.64 1.17 -11.55
N LYS A 92 -12.48 1.49 -10.56
CA LYS A 92 -13.90 1.12 -10.54
C LYS A 92 -14.72 1.90 -11.54
N LEU A 93 -14.43 3.20 -11.69
CA LEU A 93 -15.06 4.03 -12.71
C LEU A 93 -14.80 3.46 -14.11
N LEU A 94 -13.55 3.11 -14.42
CA LEU A 94 -13.16 2.49 -15.69
C LEU A 94 -13.86 1.14 -15.91
N LEU A 95 -13.99 0.33 -14.86
CA LEU A 95 -14.74 -0.93 -14.92
C LEU A 95 -16.21 -0.70 -15.29
N ILE A 96 -16.87 0.28 -14.66
CA ILE A 96 -18.27 0.61 -14.93
C ILE A 96 -18.44 1.23 -16.32
N GLU A 97 -17.55 2.15 -16.72
CA GLU A 97 -17.54 2.74 -18.07
C GLU A 97 -17.39 1.66 -19.14
N SER A 98 -16.50 0.68 -18.92
CA SER A 98 -16.31 -0.44 -19.83
C SER A 98 -17.51 -1.37 -19.91
N ALA A 99 -18.22 -1.60 -18.79
CA ALA A 99 -19.45 -2.38 -18.76
C ALA A 99 -20.64 -1.66 -19.44
N LEU A 100 -20.72 -0.34 -19.32
CA LEU A 100 -21.74 0.48 -20.00
C LEU A 100 -21.43 0.68 -21.50
N GLY A 101 -20.19 0.46 -21.93
CA GLY A 101 -19.74 0.78 -23.28
C GLY A 101 -19.69 2.29 -23.52
N ASP A 102 -19.27 3.06 -22.52
CA ASP A 102 -19.24 4.52 -22.60
C ASP A 102 -18.06 5.00 -23.47
N THR A 103 -18.38 5.38 -24.72
CA THR A 103 -17.43 5.89 -25.71
C THR A 103 -17.02 7.35 -25.47
N GLN A 104 -17.66 8.06 -24.54
CA GLN A 104 -17.31 9.43 -24.17
C GLN A 104 -16.46 9.50 -22.88
N GLY A 105 -16.41 8.39 -22.14
CA GLY A 105 -15.74 8.26 -20.85
C GLY A 105 -14.22 8.34 -20.89
N ALA A 106 -13.61 8.35 -19.70
CA ALA A 106 -12.16 8.38 -19.56
C ALA A 106 -11.51 7.09 -20.09
N ALA A 107 -12.19 5.96 -19.99
CA ALA A 107 -11.77 4.67 -20.54
C ALA A 107 -11.51 4.75 -22.05
N PHE A 108 -12.43 5.34 -22.82
CA PHE A 108 -12.30 5.44 -24.28
C PHE A 108 -11.19 6.39 -24.73
N LYS A 109 -10.99 7.51 -24.00
CA LYS A 109 -9.93 8.49 -24.32
C LYS A 109 -8.52 7.95 -24.07
N LEU A 110 -8.37 7.06 -23.10
CA LEU A 110 -7.10 6.44 -22.73
C LEU A 110 -6.83 5.12 -23.48
N ALA A 111 -7.85 4.60 -24.17
CA ALA A 111 -7.80 3.32 -24.85
C ALA A 111 -6.98 3.35 -26.15
N ASN A 112 -6.23 2.28 -26.38
CA ASN A 112 -5.62 1.98 -27.68
C ASN A 112 -6.69 1.54 -28.70
N ASP A 113 -6.35 1.49 -29.99
CA ASP A 113 -7.33 1.17 -31.05
C ASP A 113 -8.05 -0.18 -30.84
N LYS A 114 -7.34 -1.20 -30.34
CA LYS A 114 -7.94 -2.50 -29.97
C LYS A 114 -8.93 -2.38 -28.81
N GLU A 115 -8.61 -1.56 -27.81
CA GLU A 115 -9.48 -1.35 -26.64
C GLU A 115 -10.70 -0.52 -27.01
N LYS A 116 -10.57 0.42 -27.95
CA LYS A 116 -11.72 1.15 -28.52
C LYS A 116 -12.69 0.22 -29.23
N GLN A 117 -12.20 -0.73 -30.03
CA GLN A 117 -13.04 -1.75 -30.67
C GLN A 117 -13.79 -2.61 -29.62
N ILE A 118 -13.11 -2.99 -28.53
CA ILE A 118 -13.76 -3.70 -27.42
C ILE A 118 -14.84 -2.84 -26.77
N LEU A 119 -14.60 -1.54 -26.55
CA LEU A 119 -15.57 -0.63 -25.96
C LEU A 119 -16.79 -0.39 -26.88
N GLU A 120 -16.58 -0.21 -28.18
CA GLU A 120 -17.65 -0.11 -29.17
C GLU A 120 -18.49 -1.39 -29.21
N ARG A 121 -17.84 -2.55 -29.09
CA ARG A 121 -18.54 -3.82 -28.99
C ARG A 121 -19.33 -3.97 -27.69
N ASN A 122 -18.74 -3.56 -26.56
CA ASN A 122 -19.44 -3.51 -25.28
C ASN A 122 -20.63 -2.57 -25.31
N GLN A 123 -20.61 -1.49 -26.11
CA GLN A 123 -21.75 -0.61 -26.31
C GLN A 123 -22.93 -1.33 -27.00
N ILE A 124 -22.65 -2.22 -27.95
CA ILE A 124 -23.67 -3.06 -28.58
C ILE A 124 -24.20 -4.07 -27.56
N LEU A 125 -23.30 -4.74 -26.83
CA LEU A 125 -23.68 -5.74 -25.83
C LEU A 125 -24.42 -5.11 -24.64
N SER A 126 -24.18 -3.84 -24.31
CA SER A 126 -24.88 -3.14 -23.23
C SER A 126 -26.35 -2.91 -23.52
N LEU A 127 -26.77 -2.96 -24.79
CA LEU A 127 -28.18 -2.98 -25.13
C LEU A 127 -28.91 -4.17 -24.52
N SER A 128 -28.22 -5.31 -24.37
CA SER A 128 -28.75 -6.56 -23.78
C SER A 128 -28.82 -6.59 -22.25
N LEU A 129 -28.35 -5.54 -21.57
CA LEU A 129 -28.51 -5.41 -20.12
C LEU A 129 -29.95 -5.09 -19.76
N THR A 130 -30.40 -5.63 -18.63
CA THR A 130 -31.72 -5.29 -18.07
C THR A 130 -31.76 -3.83 -17.62
N SER A 131 -32.97 -3.26 -17.54
CA SER A 131 -33.13 -1.86 -17.12
C SER A 131 -32.60 -1.61 -15.71
N ASP A 132 -32.78 -2.57 -14.80
CA ASP A 132 -32.30 -2.48 -13.40
C ASP A 132 -30.76 -2.49 -13.30
N GLU A 133 -30.10 -3.34 -14.09
CA GLU A 133 -28.63 -3.37 -14.17
C GLU A 133 -28.08 -2.04 -14.70
N LYS A 134 -28.70 -1.48 -15.76
CA LYS A 134 -28.31 -0.18 -16.32
C LYS A 134 -28.49 0.94 -15.30
N GLU A 135 -29.63 0.97 -14.60
CA GLU A 135 -29.90 1.96 -13.57
C GLU A 135 -28.90 1.86 -12.42
N THR A 136 -28.61 0.64 -11.96
CA THR A 136 -27.62 0.40 -10.91
C THR A 136 -26.22 0.87 -11.33
N LEU A 137 -25.75 0.49 -12.52
CA LEU A 137 -24.43 0.89 -13.02
C LEU A 137 -24.32 2.41 -13.22
N THR A 138 -25.36 3.05 -13.74
CA THR A 138 -25.37 4.51 -13.91
C THR A 138 -25.42 5.25 -12.58
N ALA A 139 -26.17 4.75 -11.59
CA ALA A 139 -26.16 5.29 -10.23
C ALA A 139 -24.78 5.15 -9.57
N LEU A 140 -24.12 3.99 -9.72
CA LEU A 140 -22.76 3.77 -9.22
C LEU A 140 -21.74 4.70 -9.88
N LYS A 141 -21.85 4.88 -11.21
CA LYS A 141 -21.01 5.83 -11.94
C LYS A 141 -21.18 7.26 -11.39
N ARG A 142 -22.42 7.74 -11.24
CA ARG A 142 -22.70 9.08 -10.71
C ARG A 142 -22.11 9.26 -9.31
N ALA A 143 -22.35 8.31 -8.41
CA ALA A 143 -21.82 8.38 -7.04
C ALA A 143 -20.29 8.40 -6.99
N LEU A 144 -19.60 7.67 -7.87
CA LEU A 144 -18.13 7.71 -7.96
C LEU A 144 -17.61 9.05 -8.51
N VAL A 145 -18.29 9.62 -9.53
CA VAL A 145 -17.94 10.93 -10.10
C VAL A 145 -18.15 12.03 -9.06
N GLU A 146 -19.31 12.08 -8.41
CA GLU A 146 -19.59 13.03 -7.33
C GLU A 146 -18.56 12.92 -6.20
N ARG A 147 -18.18 11.69 -5.81
CA ARG A 147 -17.13 11.49 -4.80
C ARG A 147 -15.76 12.02 -5.24
N GLN A 148 -15.41 11.90 -6.52
CA GLN A 148 -14.17 12.45 -7.05
C GLN A 148 -14.20 13.98 -7.09
N GLU A 149 -15.34 14.58 -7.43
CA GLU A 149 -15.52 16.04 -7.47
C GLU A 149 -15.55 16.65 -6.07
N GLN A 150 -16.16 15.98 -5.10
CA GLN A 150 -16.26 16.42 -3.71
C GLN A 150 -14.94 16.25 -2.92
N ARG A 151 -13.92 15.62 -3.49
CA ARG A 151 -12.61 15.45 -2.84
C ARG A 151 -11.86 16.78 -2.77
N THR A 152 -12.08 17.47 -1.66
CA THR A 152 -11.27 18.63 -1.26
C THR A 152 -10.07 18.17 -0.43
N LEU A 153 -9.02 18.99 -0.38
CA LEU A 153 -7.85 18.75 0.50
C LEU A 153 -8.27 18.53 1.96
N GLY A 154 -9.33 19.19 2.43
CA GLY A 154 -9.88 19.00 3.77
C GLY A 154 -10.41 17.58 4.01
N THR A 155 -11.16 17.03 3.04
CA THR A 155 -11.65 15.63 3.14
C THR A 155 -10.50 14.63 3.12
N LEU A 156 -9.47 14.86 2.31
CA LEU A 156 -8.27 14.02 2.26
C LEU A 156 -7.51 14.05 3.59
N PHE A 157 -7.37 15.23 4.20
CA PHE A 157 -6.73 15.36 5.51
C PHE A 157 -7.55 14.67 6.60
N HIS A 158 -8.87 14.83 6.59
CA HIS A 158 -9.75 14.15 7.53
C HIS A 158 -9.69 12.62 7.39
N GLU A 159 -9.73 12.10 6.15
CA GLU A 159 -9.60 10.65 5.88
C GLU A 159 -8.22 10.11 6.28
N THR A 160 -7.16 10.88 6.04
CA THR A 160 -5.81 10.51 6.47
C THR A 160 -5.71 10.50 7.99
N ALA A 161 -6.27 11.51 8.67
CA ALA A 161 -6.29 11.60 10.12
C ALA A 161 -7.11 10.46 10.74
N THR A 162 -8.30 10.16 10.22
CA THR A 162 -9.12 9.05 10.73
C THR A 162 -8.43 7.70 10.52
N ALA A 163 -7.80 7.47 9.36
CA ALA A 163 -6.98 6.29 9.13
C ALA A 163 -5.78 6.21 10.10
N PHE A 164 -5.17 7.35 10.41
CA PHE A 164 -4.04 7.45 11.34
C PHE A 164 -4.44 7.12 12.79
N PHE A 165 -5.63 7.55 13.22
CA PHE A 165 -6.16 7.29 14.56
C PHE A 165 -6.88 5.94 14.69
N ALA A 166 -7.25 5.29 13.58
CA ALA A 166 -7.91 3.99 13.59
C ALA A 166 -7.02 2.86 14.15
N ASN A 167 -5.70 2.97 14.02
CA ASN A 167 -4.76 1.99 14.57
C ASN A 167 -3.65 2.68 15.40
N PRO A 168 -3.90 2.94 16.70
CA PRO A 168 -2.96 3.68 17.55
C PRO A 168 -1.62 2.93 17.74
N TYR A 169 -1.62 1.61 17.68
CA TYR A 169 -0.40 0.81 17.82
C TYR A 169 0.53 0.97 16.60
N THR A 170 -0.03 1.02 15.39
CA THR A 170 0.74 1.29 14.17
C THR A 170 1.38 2.67 14.23
N LEU A 171 0.63 3.66 14.71
CA LEU A 171 1.14 5.02 14.92
C LEU A 171 2.30 5.04 15.92
N LEU A 172 2.10 4.48 17.12
CA LEU A 172 3.16 4.41 18.13
C LEU A 172 4.40 3.71 17.59
N TYR A 173 4.21 2.64 16.83
CA TYR A 173 5.31 1.93 16.20
C TYR A 173 6.07 2.81 15.21
N VAL A 174 5.39 3.52 14.30
CA VAL A 174 6.04 4.42 13.33
C VAL A 174 6.78 5.54 14.07
N LEU A 175 6.16 6.13 15.09
CA LEU A 175 6.77 7.17 15.92
C LEU A 175 8.06 6.65 16.57
N PHE A 176 8.05 5.49 17.22
CA PHE A 176 9.25 4.92 17.85
C PHE A 176 10.27 4.44 16.83
N SER A 177 9.84 3.93 15.67
CA SER A 177 10.74 3.51 14.59
C SER A 177 11.51 4.66 13.97
N ILE A 178 11.02 5.90 14.10
CA ILE A 178 11.73 7.10 13.67
C ILE A 178 12.52 7.70 14.83
N THR A 179 11.87 7.95 15.97
CA THR A 179 12.46 8.67 17.11
C THR A 179 13.60 7.89 17.78
N VAL A 180 13.47 6.58 17.97
CA VAL A 180 14.48 5.78 18.67
C VAL A 180 15.79 5.70 17.87
N PRO A 181 15.79 5.35 16.56
CA PRO A 181 17.02 5.40 15.77
C PRO A 181 17.63 6.80 15.68
N LEU A 182 16.82 7.86 15.58
CA LEU A 182 17.31 9.24 15.64
C LEU A 182 18.01 9.54 16.96
N MET A 183 17.44 9.15 18.10
CA MET A 183 18.07 9.32 19.42
C MET A 183 19.40 8.56 19.53
N ILE A 184 19.49 7.35 18.97
CA ILE A 184 20.73 6.56 18.91
C ILE A 184 21.78 7.28 18.06
N LEU A 185 21.41 7.76 16.87
CA LEU A 185 22.29 8.49 15.97
C LEU A 185 22.78 9.81 16.59
N LEU A 186 21.91 10.48 17.37
CA LEU A 186 22.23 11.68 18.14
C LEU A 186 22.93 11.39 19.49
N ARG A 187 23.23 10.12 19.81
CA ARG A 187 23.94 9.67 21.01
C ARG A 187 23.28 10.10 22.33
N LYS A 188 21.95 10.18 22.36
CA LYS A 188 21.22 10.49 23.60
C LYS A 188 21.23 9.29 24.54
N GLN A 189 21.59 9.49 25.81
CA GLN A 189 21.64 8.41 26.81
C GLN A 189 20.28 7.71 27.01
N ALA A 190 19.18 8.48 26.91
CA ALA A 190 17.82 7.95 26.99
C ALA A 190 17.46 6.94 25.88
N ALA A 191 18.25 6.86 24.79
CA ALA A 191 18.00 5.92 23.69
C ALA A 191 18.04 4.46 24.14
N ALA A 192 18.90 4.12 25.12
CA ALA A 192 19.03 2.75 25.61
C ALA A 192 17.74 2.23 26.27
N GLY A 193 17.04 3.09 27.02
CA GLY A 193 15.73 2.75 27.59
C GLY A 193 14.64 2.72 26.53
N ALA A 194 14.67 3.67 25.59
CA ALA A 194 13.65 3.79 24.55
C ALA A 194 13.63 2.60 23.57
N LEU A 195 14.74 1.86 23.43
CA LEU A 195 14.82 0.65 22.60
C LEU A 195 13.79 -0.42 22.96
N LEU A 196 13.34 -0.48 24.22
CA LEU A 196 12.35 -1.47 24.67
C LEU A 196 10.93 -1.18 24.15
N PHE A 197 10.63 0.07 23.77
CA PHE A 197 9.31 0.42 23.26
C PHE A 197 9.01 -0.18 21.89
N LEU A 198 10.02 -0.43 21.05
CA LEU A 198 9.84 -1.05 19.74
C LEU A 198 9.30 -2.49 19.83
N PRO A 199 9.94 -3.45 20.53
CA PRO A 199 9.38 -4.80 20.65
C PRO A 199 8.07 -4.82 21.44
N LEU A 200 7.89 -3.91 22.41
CA LEU A 200 6.62 -3.80 23.14
C LEU A 200 5.46 -3.36 22.23
N THR A 201 5.65 -2.31 21.44
CA THR A 201 4.63 -1.86 20.49
C THR A 201 4.38 -2.89 19.40
N ALA A 202 5.42 -3.60 18.94
CA ALA A 202 5.27 -4.69 17.99
C ALA A 202 4.45 -5.85 18.56
N ALA A 203 4.65 -6.22 19.83
CA ALA A 203 3.87 -7.24 20.52
C ALA A 203 2.40 -6.82 20.68
N LEU A 204 2.15 -5.58 21.10
CA LEU A 204 0.80 -5.03 21.24
C LEU A 204 0.06 -5.00 19.89
N PHE A 205 0.74 -4.59 18.82
CA PHE A 205 0.18 -4.62 17.47
C PHE A 205 -0.12 -6.06 17.01
N ALA A 206 0.79 -7.00 17.22
CA ALA A 206 0.56 -8.40 16.85
C ALA A 206 -0.61 -9.01 17.64
N TYR A 207 -0.71 -8.70 18.93
CA TYR A 207 -1.82 -9.13 19.79
C TYR A 207 -3.16 -8.55 19.32
N ASP A 208 -3.21 -7.25 19.04
CA ASP A 208 -4.39 -6.56 18.52
C ASP A 208 -4.84 -7.14 17.17
N ASN A 209 -3.90 -7.37 16.25
CA ASN A 209 -4.18 -7.94 14.93
C ASN A 209 -4.72 -9.38 15.01
N LEU A 210 -4.22 -10.19 15.96
CA LEU A 210 -4.66 -11.56 16.18
C LEU A 210 -6.02 -11.67 16.88
N LEU A 211 -6.46 -10.64 17.58
CA LEU A 211 -7.75 -10.64 18.28
C LEU A 211 -8.86 -9.93 17.51
N PHE A 212 -8.59 -8.71 17.03
CA PHE A 212 -9.64 -7.81 16.55
C PHE A 212 -9.69 -7.69 15.03
N SER A 213 -8.59 -7.96 14.31
CA SER A 213 -8.64 -7.87 12.85
C SER A 213 -9.46 -9.02 12.27
N PRO A 214 -10.44 -8.71 11.38
CA PRO A 214 -11.22 -9.74 10.72
C PRO A 214 -10.31 -10.61 9.86
N VAL A 215 -10.64 -11.91 9.82
CA VAL A 215 -10.04 -12.83 8.86
C VAL A 215 -10.36 -12.32 7.47
N LYS A 216 -9.39 -12.38 6.56
CA LYS A 216 -9.58 -11.98 5.17
C LYS A 216 -10.76 -12.74 4.57
N GLN A 217 -11.88 -12.05 4.40
CA GLN A 217 -13.04 -12.59 3.73
C GLN A 217 -12.86 -12.37 2.24
N LYS A 218 -13.14 -13.40 1.43
CA LYS A 218 -13.17 -13.25 -0.02
C LYS A 218 -14.14 -12.12 -0.38
N THR A 219 -13.65 -11.13 -1.10
CA THR A 219 -14.49 -10.04 -1.60
C THR A 219 -15.56 -10.60 -2.54
N GLU A 220 -16.70 -9.92 -2.68
CA GLU A 220 -17.75 -10.34 -3.64
C GLU A 220 -17.17 -10.46 -5.07
N GLU A 221 -16.20 -9.61 -5.42
CA GLU A 221 -15.46 -9.68 -6.67
C GLU A 221 -14.60 -10.95 -6.77
N GLU A 222 -13.87 -11.33 -5.72
CA GLU A 222 -13.06 -12.56 -5.69
C GLU A 222 -13.91 -13.82 -5.79
N ARG A 223 -15.16 -13.80 -5.29
CA ARG A 223 -16.10 -14.92 -5.41
C ARG A 223 -16.59 -15.14 -6.84
N LEU A 224 -16.43 -14.16 -7.72
CA LEU A 224 -16.74 -14.31 -9.15
C LEU A 224 -15.69 -15.12 -9.89
N PHE A 225 -14.48 -15.28 -9.33
CA PHE A 225 -13.43 -16.08 -9.95
C PHE A 225 -13.48 -17.51 -9.41
N PRO A 226 -13.30 -18.53 -10.27
CA PRO A 226 -13.18 -19.92 -9.84
C PRO A 226 -11.85 -20.15 -9.13
N GLU A 227 -11.79 -21.16 -8.26
CA GLU A 227 -10.50 -21.61 -7.74
C GLU A 227 -9.71 -22.34 -8.84
N GLU A 228 -8.39 -22.25 -8.79
CA GLU A 228 -7.53 -22.90 -9.78
C GLU A 228 -7.70 -24.44 -9.75
N SER A 229 -7.97 -25.00 -8.57
CA SER A 229 -8.34 -26.41 -8.39
C SER A 229 -9.59 -26.77 -9.17
N ASP A 230 -10.64 -25.95 -9.08
CA ASP A 230 -11.92 -26.19 -9.73
C ASP A 230 -11.76 -26.19 -11.27
N LEU A 231 -10.96 -25.26 -11.79
CA LEU A 231 -10.64 -25.20 -13.23
C LEU A 231 -9.85 -26.43 -13.69
N LYS A 232 -8.91 -26.90 -12.89
CA LYS A 232 -8.13 -28.10 -13.20
C LYS A 232 -9.02 -29.32 -13.21
N GLU A 233 -9.80 -29.55 -12.17
CA GLU A 233 -10.67 -30.74 -12.07
C GLU A 233 -11.73 -30.76 -13.19
N THR A 234 -12.36 -29.62 -13.46
CA THR A 234 -13.46 -29.54 -14.45
C THR A 234 -12.96 -29.67 -15.89
N PHE A 235 -11.77 -29.16 -16.21
CA PHE A 235 -11.29 -29.06 -17.60
C PHE A 235 -10.04 -29.90 -17.92
N LEU A 236 -9.41 -30.60 -16.96
CA LEU A 236 -8.35 -31.57 -17.28
C LEU A 236 -8.87 -32.72 -18.14
N GLU A 237 -10.07 -33.22 -17.84
CA GLU A 237 -10.66 -34.36 -18.57
C GLU A 237 -11.05 -33.96 -20.00
N VAL A 238 -11.59 -32.76 -20.18
CA VAL A 238 -11.99 -32.21 -21.50
C VAL A 238 -10.78 -31.92 -22.40
N MET A 239 -9.63 -31.63 -21.81
CA MET A 239 -8.38 -31.28 -22.52
C MET A 239 -7.53 -32.50 -22.92
N GLY A 240 -8.03 -33.73 -22.73
CA GLY A 240 -7.33 -34.97 -23.09
C GLY A 240 -6.28 -35.35 -22.05
N GLY A 241 -6.75 -35.96 -20.96
CA GLY A 241 -5.96 -36.40 -19.81
C GLY A 241 -4.59 -36.95 -20.20
N GLU A 242 -3.56 -36.45 -19.50
CA GLU A 242 -2.11 -36.70 -19.68
C GLU A 242 -1.33 -35.82 -20.67
N SER A 243 -1.99 -34.93 -21.42
CA SER A 243 -1.25 -33.93 -22.24
C SER A 243 -0.61 -32.82 -21.38
N THR A 244 0.70 -32.65 -21.53
CA THR A 244 1.62 -31.75 -20.80
C THR A 244 1.34 -30.24 -20.90
N SER A 245 0.19 -29.79 -21.39
CA SER A 245 -0.10 -28.36 -21.52
C SER A 245 -1.55 -28.00 -21.17
N PHE A 246 -1.90 -28.13 -19.88
CA PHE A 246 -3.06 -27.40 -19.34
C PHE A 246 -2.83 -25.90 -19.52
N SER A 247 -3.59 -25.29 -20.43
CA SER A 247 -3.59 -23.84 -20.62
C SER A 247 -4.65 -23.24 -19.72
N LEU A 248 -4.23 -22.71 -18.57
CA LEU A 248 -5.11 -22.00 -17.64
C LEU A 248 -5.97 -20.91 -18.32
N PRO A 249 -5.46 -20.12 -19.29
CA PRO A 249 -6.28 -19.17 -20.04
C PRO A 249 -7.44 -19.82 -20.80
N LEU A 250 -7.23 -20.97 -21.44
CA LEU A 250 -8.28 -21.67 -22.19
C LEU A 250 -9.32 -22.28 -21.23
N ALA A 251 -8.88 -22.89 -20.14
CA ALA A 251 -9.79 -23.41 -19.12
C ALA A 251 -10.66 -22.30 -18.51
N LEU A 252 -10.08 -21.12 -18.29
CA LEU A 252 -10.83 -19.95 -17.82
C LEU A 252 -11.85 -19.48 -18.88
N ASP A 253 -11.48 -19.43 -20.16
CA ASP A 253 -12.42 -19.07 -21.24
C ASP A 253 -13.61 -20.04 -21.32
N LEU A 254 -13.35 -21.35 -21.27
CA LEU A 254 -14.38 -22.39 -21.27
C LEU A 254 -15.30 -22.27 -20.06
N TRP A 255 -14.72 -22.05 -18.87
CA TRP A 255 -15.47 -21.82 -17.65
C TRP A 255 -16.34 -20.56 -17.74
N MET A 256 -15.81 -19.45 -18.27
CA MET A 256 -16.56 -18.20 -18.41
C MET A 256 -17.76 -18.39 -19.33
N ILE A 257 -17.59 -19.06 -20.47
CA ILE A 257 -18.67 -19.36 -21.42
C ILE A 257 -19.75 -20.21 -20.72
N GLN A 258 -19.35 -21.32 -20.10
CA GLN A 258 -20.29 -22.23 -19.46
C GLN A 258 -21.02 -21.58 -18.29
N LYS A 259 -20.31 -20.83 -17.44
CA LYS A 259 -20.85 -20.24 -16.22
C LYS A 259 -21.71 -19.01 -16.46
N HIS A 260 -21.32 -18.14 -17.40
CA HIS A 260 -21.98 -16.84 -17.59
C HIS A 260 -22.96 -16.82 -18.75
N LEU A 261 -22.79 -17.68 -19.75
CA LEU A 261 -23.75 -17.79 -20.87
C LEU A 261 -24.71 -18.97 -20.72
N ASN A 262 -24.39 -19.96 -19.86
CA ASN A 262 -25.15 -21.22 -19.74
C ASN A 262 -25.26 -21.99 -21.08
N VAL A 263 -24.22 -21.89 -21.92
CA VAL A 263 -24.14 -22.56 -23.23
C VAL A 263 -22.87 -23.41 -23.28
N ALA A 264 -22.91 -24.54 -24.00
CA ALA A 264 -21.73 -25.34 -24.26
C ALA A 264 -20.76 -24.59 -25.20
N PRO A 265 -19.44 -24.63 -24.95
CA PRO A 265 -18.45 -24.03 -25.84
C PRO A 265 -18.53 -24.64 -27.25
N SER A 266 -18.62 -23.80 -28.27
CA SER A 266 -18.64 -24.26 -29.67
C SER A 266 -17.27 -24.79 -30.10
N SER A 267 -17.25 -25.82 -30.95
CA SER A 267 -16.04 -26.31 -31.60
C SER A 267 -15.60 -25.44 -32.78
N ASP A 268 -16.49 -24.59 -33.29
CA ASP A 268 -16.19 -23.64 -34.37
C ASP A 268 -15.43 -22.42 -33.79
N PRO A 269 -14.21 -22.12 -34.27
CA PRO A 269 -13.39 -21.02 -33.76
C PRO A 269 -14.05 -19.65 -33.86
N GLU A 270 -14.87 -19.39 -34.89
CA GLU A 270 -15.52 -18.09 -35.05
C GLU A 270 -16.62 -17.91 -34.00
N ILE A 271 -17.50 -18.90 -33.87
CA ILE A 271 -18.57 -18.90 -32.84
C ILE A 271 -17.97 -18.90 -31.44
N PHE A 272 -16.90 -19.67 -31.21
CA PHE A 272 -16.19 -19.69 -29.94
C PHE A 272 -15.64 -18.31 -29.57
N SER A 273 -15.07 -17.57 -30.53
CA SER A 273 -14.60 -16.20 -30.29
C SER A 273 -15.74 -15.27 -29.87
N LEU A 274 -16.89 -15.37 -30.54
CA LEU A 274 -18.07 -14.57 -30.19
C LEU A 274 -18.60 -14.91 -28.79
N GLN A 275 -18.71 -16.21 -28.47
CA GLN A 275 -19.10 -16.69 -27.13
C GLN A 275 -18.13 -16.19 -26.06
N LYS A 276 -16.82 -16.24 -26.33
CA LYS A 276 -15.80 -15.74 -25.42
C LYS A 276 -15.97 -14.24 -25.15
N GLU A 277 -16.20 -13.43 -26.17
CA GLU A 277 -16.40 -11.99 -26.02
C GLU A 277 -17.67 -11.68 -25.22
N GLU A 278 -18.78 -12.37 -25.50
CA GLU A 278 -20.02 -12.20 -24.75
C GLU A 278 -19.90 -12.65 -23.29
N ALA A 279 -19.23 -13.77 -23.03
CA ALA A 279 -18.97 -14.26 -21.69
C ALA A 279 -18.11 -13.28 -20.89
N ASN A 280 -17.05 -12.74 -21.50
CA ASN A 280 -16.20 -11.70 -20.90
C ASN A 280 -17.00 -10.45 -20.57
N TYR A 281 -17.90 -10.01 -21.45
CA TYR A 281 -18.77 -8.87 -21.20
C TYR A 281 -19.74 -9.10 -20.02
N ARG A 282 -20.35 -10.29 -19.94
CA ARG A 282 -21.22 -10.66 -18.82
C ARG A 282 -20.45 -10.72 -17.51
N PHE A 283 -19.25 -11.30 -17.52
CA PHE A 283 -18.37 -11.31 -16.36
C PHE A 283 -17.99 -9.89 -15.90
N LEU A 284 -17.64 -9.01 -16.85
CA LEU A 284 -17.31 -7.61 -16.58
C LEU A 284 -18.48 -6.86 -15.91
N THR A 285 -19.69 -7.08 -16.43
CA THR A 285 -20.92 -6.49 -15.88
C THR A 285 -21.18 -6.96 -14.45
N LEU A 286 -21.10 -8.28 -14.20
CA LEU A 286 -21.27 -8.84 -12.85
C LEU A 286 -20.22 -8.29 -11.88
N ARG A 287 -18.98 -8.15 -12.36
CA ARG A 287 -17.89 -7.55 -11.60
C ARG A 287 -18.18 -6.09 -11.26
N ALA A 288 -18.72 -5.30 -12.19
CA ALA A 288 -19.12 -3.93 -11.95
C ALA A 288 -20.28 -3.83 -10.94
N LEU A 289 -21.29 -4.70 -11.06
CA LEU A 289 -22.44 -4.75 -10.14
C LEU A 289 -22.05 -5.18 -8.72
N SER A 290 -21.07 -6.08 -8.58
CA SER A 290 -20.54 -6.50 -7.27
C SER A 290 -19.97 -5.33 -6.44
N GLN A 291 -19.65 -4.20 -7.08
CA GLN A 291 -19.17 -2.99 -6.41
C GLN A 291 -20.29 -2.19 -5.72
N LYS A 292 -21.56 -2.61 -5.78
CA LYS A 292 -22.69 -1.88 -5.17
C LYS A 292 -22.47 -1.59 -3.68
N ASN A 293 -21.94 -2.55 -2.94
CA ASN A 293 -21.68 -2.42 -1.50
C ASN A 293 -20.40 -1.63 -1.18
N TYR A 294 -19.57 -1.31 -2.18
CA TYR A 294 -18.29 -0.64 -1.94
C TYR A 294 -18.44 0.80 -1.46
N LEU A 295 -19.44 1.53 -1.95
CA LEU A 295 -19.66 2.92 -1.52
C LEU A 295 -19.94 3.01 -0.01
N LEU A 296 -20.49 1.95 0.57
CA LEU A 296 -20.85 1.84 1.98
C LEU A 296 -19.77 1.15 2.82
N SER A 297 -18.81 0.46 2.19
CA SER A 297 -17.84 -0.39 2.89
C SER A 297 -16.55 0.37 3.17
N VAL A 298 -16.33 0.73 4.43
CA VAL A 298 -14.96 0.96 4.94
C VAL A 298 -14.27 -0.40 4.97
N LYS A 299 -13.26 -0.62 4.11
CA LYS A 299 -12.49 -1.85 4.15
C LYS A 299 -11.81 -1.95 5.53
N PRO A 300 -12.15 -2.93 6.37
CA PRO A 300 -11.44 -3.11 7.62
C PRO A 300 -9.99 -3.49 7.33
N VAL A 301 -9.08 -3.14 8.25
CA VAL A 301 -7.68 -3.58 8.15
C VAL A 301 -7.67 -5.11 8.22
N GLU A 302 -7.24 -5.75 7.14
CA GLU A 302 -7.16 -7.21 7.05
C GLU A 302 -6.15 -7.76 8.08
N ARG A 303 -6.47 -8.91 8.66
CA ARG A 303 -5.53 -9.63 9.53
C ARG A 303 -4.27 -9.98 8.74
N MET A 304 -3.11 -9.65 9.32
CA MET A 304 -1.82 -10.03 8.76
C MET A 304 -1.55 -11.51 9.00
N ASP A 305 -0.84 -12.14 8.06
CA ASP A 305 -0.41 -13.52 8.24
C ASP A 305 0.53 -13.66 9.45
N LYS A 306 0.44 -14.81 10.14
CA LYS A 306 1.21 -15.13 11.34
C LYS A 306 2.72 -15.08 11.07
N ALA A 307 3.14 -15.49 9.88
CA ALA A 307 4.54 -15.42 9.47
C ALA A 307 5.04 -13.97 9.41
N THR A 308 4.26 -13.07 8.80
CA THR A 308 4.57 -11.64 8.72
C THR A 308 4.61 -10.98 10.10
N LEU A 309 3.63 -11.28 10.97
CA LEU A 309 3.61 -10.79 12.35
C LEU A 309 4.83 -11.28 13.15
N SER A 310 5.21 -12.55 12.98
CA SER A 310 6.39 -13.13 13.63
C SER A 310 7.67 -12.44 13.17
N LEU A 311 7.86 -12.28 11.85
CA LEU A 311 9.01 -11.59 11.28
C LEU A 311 9.09 -10.15 11.79
N TYR A 312 7.97 -9.45 11.81
CA TYR A 312 7.86 -8.08 12.32
C TYR A 312 8.24 -7.97 13.80
N PHE A 313 7.75 -8.89 14.64
CA PHE A 313 8.11 -8.92 16.06
C PHE A 313 9.60 -9.23 16.26
N PHE A 314 10.11 -10.29 15.62
CA PHE A 314 11.50 -10.72 15.77
C PHE A 314 12.49 -9.68 15.24
N TRP A 315 12.16 -8.97 14.17
CA TRP A 315 12.96 -7.84 13.67
C TRP A 315 13.15 -6.78 14.76
N ASN A 316 12.07 -6.39 15.45
CA ASN A 316 12.12 -5.37 16.49
C ASN A 316 12.89 -5.83 17.74
N VAL A 317 12.73 -7.10 18.13
CA VAL A 317 13.54 -7.70 19.21
C VAL A 317 15.01 -7.74 18.82
N PHE A 318 15.33 -8.20 17.60
CA PHE A 318 16.70 -8.26 17.08
C PHE A 318 17.37 -6.89 17.07
N PHE A 319 16.67 -5.87 16.54
CA PHE A 319 17.13 -4.49 16.52
C PHE A 319 17.41 -3.99 17.94
N ALA A 320 16.44 -4.14 18.86
CA ALA A 320 16.55 -3.67 20.23
C ALA A 320 17.72 -4.31 20.98
N VAL A 321 17.83 -5.64 20.95
CA VAL A 321 18.89 -6.40 21.63
C VAL A 321 20.27 -6.06 21.06
N THR A 322 20.39 -5.98 19.75
CA THR A 322 21.68 -5.69 19.09
C THR A 322 22.14 -4.27 19.40
N CYS A 323 21.25 -3.28 19.27
CA CYS A 323 21.55 -1.89 19.58
C CYS A 323 21.88 -1.71 21.07
N TYR A 324 21.12 -2.33 21.98
CA TYR A 324 21.38 -2.26 23.41
C TYR A 324 22.76 -2.84 23.79
N ARG A 325 23.10 -4.02 23.25
CA ARG A 325 24.43 -4.64 23.47
C ARG A 325 25.56 -3.75 22.96
N LEU A 326 25.40 -3.12 21.79
CA LEU A 326 26.42 -2.24 21.21
C LEU A 326 26.59 -0.92 21.99
N ILE A 327 25.49 -0.35 22.50
CA ILE A 327 25.53 0.84 23.35
C ILE A 327 26.22 0.51 24.68
N ARG A 328 25.82 -0.58 25.36
CA ARG A 328 26.37 -0.98 26.66
C ARG A 328 27.87 -1.29 26.61
N LYS A 329 28.37 -1.93 25.54
CA LYS A 329 29.81 -2.18 25.35
C LYS A 329 30.65 -0.90 25.23
N LYS A 330 30.03 0.21 24.81
CA LYS A 330 30.73 1.48 24.53
C LYS A 330 30.54 2.56 25.58
N SER A 331 29.59 2.43 26.49
CA SER A 331 29.62 3.21 27.72
C SER A 331 30.80 2.67 28.52
N PRO A 332 31.96 3.38 28.60
CA PRO A 332 32.86 3.10 29.69
C PRO A 332 31.98 3.27 30.92
N VAL A 333 31.78 2.19 31.65
CA VAL A 333 31.29 2.29 33.02
C VAL A 333 32.14 3.40 33.60
N ILE A 334 31.50 4.54 33.89
CA ILE A 334 32.05 5.51 34.82
C ILE A 334 32.29 4.62 36.02
N GLN A 335 33.51 4.10 36.15
CA GLN A 335 34.01 3.55 37.38
C GLN A 335 33.85 4.75 38.29
N MET A 336 32.72 4.79 39.01
CA MET A 336 32.60 5.64 40.16
C MET A 336 33.80 5.26 40.98
N ASP A 337 34.77 6.16 40.97
CA ASP A 337 35.98 6.07 41.77
C ASP A 337 35.46 5.90 43.19
N LYS A 338 35.49 4.65 43.68
CA LYS A 338 35.07 4.31 45.05
C LYS A 338 36.10 4.82 46.08
N THR A 339 36.93 5.78 45.70
CA THR A 339 38.15 6.20 46.40
C THR A 339 38.00 7.49 47.18
N THR A 340 36.80 8.08 47.27
CA THR A 340 36.54 9.21 48.17
C THR A 340 35.39 8.92 49.13
N VAL A 341 35.65 8.00 50.05
CA VAL A 341 35.04 8.06 51.39
C VAL A 341 36.18 8.51 52.32
N PRO A 342 36.01 9.63 53.06
CA PRO A 342 37.04 10.20 53.94
C PRO A 342 37.43 9.29 55.10
#